data_AF-A0SIE7-F1
#
_entry.id   AF-A0SIE7-F1
#
_cell.length_a   1.000
_cell.length_b   1.000
_cell.length_c   1.000
_cell.angle_alpha   90.00
_cell.angle_beta   90.00
_cell.angle_gamma   90.00
#
_symmetry.space_group_name_H-M   'P 1'
#
loop_
_entity.id
_entity.type
_entity.pdbx_description
1 polymer ?
#
loop_
_entity_poly.entity_id
_entity_poly.type
_entity_poly.pdbx_seq_one_letter_code
_entity_poly.pdbx_strand_id
1 'polypeptide(L)'
;ICGDEQAIGVADGVGGWADLGVDAGQYARELMSNSVTAIQDEPKRSVDPARVLDKAYTCTKAKGSSTACIIALTDQGLHAINLGDSGFMVVRDGCTVFRSPVQQ
;
A
#
# COMPACT_ATOMS: atom_id res chain seq x y z
N ILE A 1 -6.37 -3.31 -6.56
CA ILE A 1 -6.88 -4.56 -5.92
C ILE A 1 -6.26 -5.71 -6.67
N CYS A 2 -5.58 -6.63 -5.98
CA CYS A 2 -5.14 -7.91 -6.53
C CYS A 2 -6.09 -8.99 -6.04
N GLY A 3 -6.96 -9.49 -6.93
CA GLY A 3 -8.04 -10.42 -6.56
C GLY A 3 -7.55 -11.82 -6.21
N ASP A 4 -6.51 -12.29 -6.89
CA ASP A 4 -5.98 -13.65 -6.72
C ASP A 4 -5.30 -13.85 -5.36
N GLU A 5 -4.71 -12.80 -4.81
CA GLU A 5 -3.97 -12.79 -3.54
C GLU A 5 -4.68 -12.00 -2.43
N GLN A 6 -5.96 -11.63 -2.64
CA GLN A 6 -6.80 -10.92 -1.67
C GLN A 6 -6.11 -9.70 -1.01
N ALA A 7 -5.52 -8.84 -1.84
CA ALA A 7 -4.76 -7.68 -1.38
C ALA A 7 -5.30 -6.34 -1.92
N ILE A 8 -5.25 -5.31 -1.07
CA ILE A 8 -5.69 -3.94 -1.36
C ILE A 8 -4.58 -2.98 -0.95
N GLY A 9 -4.31 -1.99 -1.79
CA GLY A 9 -3.31 -0.95 -1.54
C GLY A 9 -3.86 0.44 -1.86
N VAL A 10 -3.46 1.43 -1.08
CA VAL A 10 -3.74 2.86 -1.27
C VAL A 10 -2.43 3.63 -1.17
N ALA A 11 -2.26 4.59 -2.07
CA ALA A 11 -1.18 5.58 -2.01
C ALA A 11 -1.75 6.95 -2.30
N ASP A 12 -1.40 7.93 -1.46
CA ASP A 12 -1.76 9.33 -1.62
C ASP A 12 -0.50 10.14 -1.97
N GLY A 13 -0.50 10.78 -3.14
CA GLY A 13 0.65 11.51 -3.67
C GLY A 13 0.89 12.82 -2.89
N VAL A 14 2.14 13.09 -2.51
CA VAL A 14 2.48 14.30 -1.76
C VAL A 14 2.39 15.54 -2.67
N GLY A 15 1.43 16.41 -2.42
CA GLY A 15 1.14 17.57 -3.28
C GLY A 15 2.29 18.58 -3.43
N GLY A 16 3.23 18.63 -2.48
CA GLY A 16 4.39 19.55 -2.54
C GLY A 16 5.29 19.38 -3.76
N TRP A 17 5.20 18.25 -4.47
CA TRP A 17 5.91 18.02 -5.73
C TRP A 17 5.43 18.90 -6.89
N ALA A 18 4.21 19.47 -6.80
CA ALA A 18 3.68 20.38 -7.81
C ALA A 18 4.54 21.63 -7.99
N ASP A 19 5.19 22.12 -6.92
CA ASP A 19 6.09 23.28 -6.96
C ASP A 19 7.34 23.04 -7.84
N LEU A 20 7.68 21.77 -8.05
CA LEU A 20 8.78 21.32 -8.91
C LEU A 20 8.28 20.84 -10.29
N GLY A 21 6.99 21.02 -10.60
CA GLY A 21 6.37 20.55 -11.84
C GLY A 21 6.25 19.03 -11.94
N VAL A 22 6.24 18.32 -10.81
CA VAL A 22 6.19 16.85 -10.74
C VAL A 22 4.78 16.39 -10.36
N ASP A 23 4.21 15.46 -11.12
CA ASP A 23 2.92 14.83 -10.81
C ASP A 23 3.10 13.73 -9.74
N ALA A 24 2.81 14.06 -8.48
CA ALA A 24 2.85 13.08 -7.38
C ALA A 24 1.83 11.94 -7.56
N GLY A 25 0.75 12.17 -8.31
CA GLY A 25 -0.18 11.12 -8.68
C GLY A 25 0.45 10.08 -9.60
N GLN A 26 1.41 10.47 -10.45
CA GLN A 26 2.17 9.53 -11.26
C GLN A 26 2.99 8.58 -10.38
N TYR A 27 3.69 9.12 -9.38
CA TYR A 27 4.42 8.32 -8.39
C TYR A 27 3.51 7.34 -7.66
N ALA A 28 2.39 7.82 -7.09
CA ALA A 28 1.46 6.98 -6.34
C ALA A 28 0.87 5.84 -7.20
N ARG A 29 0.49 6.14 -8.46
CA ARG A 29 -0.02 5.13 -9.40
C ARG A 29 1.04 4.10 -9.78
N GLU A 30 2.27 4.54 -10.06
CA GLU A 30 3.36 3.62 -10.40
C GLU A 30 3.73 2.72 -9.21
N LEU A 31 3.81 3.28 -8.00
CA LEU A 31 4.05 2.51 -6.78
C LEU A 31 3.01 1.40 -6.57
N MET A 32 1.72 1.72 -6.73
CA MET A 32 0.65 0.73 -6.59
C MET A 32 0.63 -0.29 -7.74
N SER A 33 0.98 0.12 -8.96
CA SER A 33 1.15 -0.81 -10.09
C SER A 33 2.28 -1.81 -9.82
N ASN A 34 3.43 -1.32 -9.37
CA ASN A 34 4.57 -2.15 -9.01
C ASN A 34 4.27 -3.05 -7.80
N SER A 35 3.42 -2.59 -6.86
CA SER A 35 2.95 -3.42 -5.74
C SER A 35 2.11 -4.60 -6.22
N VAL A 36 1.23 -4.39 -7.22
CA VAL A 36 0.46 -5.49 -7.83
C VAL A 36 1.38 -6.52 -8.48
N THR A 37 2.44 -6.08 -9.16
CA THR A 37 3.45 -6.98 -9.72
C THR A 37 4.22 -7.72 -8.62
N ALA A 38 4.69 -7.01 -7.59
CA ALA A 38 5.47 -7.59 -6.49
C ALA A 38 4.67 -8.64 -5.68
N ILE A 39 3.35 -8.48 -5.55
CA ILE A 39 2.48 -9.47 -4.91
C ILE A 39 2.53 -10.83 -5.63
N GLN A 40 2.71 -10.86 -6.95
CA GLN A 40 2.77 -12.11 -7.71
C GLN A 40 4.01 -12.96 -7.39
N ASP A 41 5.04 -12.36 -6.78
CA ASP A 41 6.25 -13.04 -6.35
C ASP A 41 6.16 -13.53 -4.90
N GLU A 42 5.09 -13.19 -4.18
CA GLU A 42 4.84 -13.69 -2.84
C GLU A 42 4.18 -15.07 -2.87
N PRO A 43 4.38 -15.91 -1.84
CA PRO A 43 3.69 -17.18 -1.75
C PRO A 43 2.18 -16.96 -1.61
N LYS A 44 1.40 -17.77 -2.33
CA LYS A 44 -0.07 -17.67 -2.33
C LYS A 44 -0.63 -17.68 -0.91
N ARG A 45 -1.53 -16.73 -0.61
CA ARG A 45 -2.18 -16.58 0.72
C ARG A 45 -1.22 -16.37 1.89
N SER A 46 0.04 -16.03 1.61
CA SER A 46 1.08 -15.73 2.60
C SER A 46 1.87 -14.48 2.18
N VAL A 47 1.16 -13.48 1.67
CA VAL A 47 1.73 -12.20 1.25
C VAL A 47 2.33 -11.47 2.45
N ASP A 48 3.57 -11.01 2.31
CA ASP A 48 4.22 -10.06 3.21
C ASP A 48 4.16 -8.63 2.61
N PRO A 49 3.26 -7.76 3.10
CA PRO A 49 3.12 -6.41 2.57
C PRO A 49 4.38 -5.55 2.67
N ALA A 50 5.28 -5.82 3.63
CA ALA A 50 6.52 -5.07 3.78
C ALA A 50 7.48 -5.36 2.62
N ARG A 51 7.64 -6.65 2.26
CA ARG A 51 8.44 -7.07 1.10
C ARG A 51 7.84 -6.58 -0.22
N VAL A 52 6.50 -6.61 -0.33
CA VAL A 52 5.79 -6.03 -1.48
C VAL A 52 6.12 -4.55 -1.62
N LEU A 53 6.01 -3.76 -0.55
CA LEU A 53 6.27 -2.32 -0.58
C LEU A 53 7.72 -2.01 -0.92
N ASP A 54 8.69 -2.73 -0.34
CA ASP A 54 10.12 -2.55 -0.59
C ASP A 54 10.48 -2.80 -2.06
N LYS A 55 9.96 -3.89 -2.64
CA LYS A 55 10.14 -4.21 -4.05
C LYS A 55 9.47 -3.17 -4.95
N ALA A 56 8.23 -2.78 -4.64
CA ALA A 56 7.49 -1.79 -5.41
C ALA A 56 8.20 -0.43 -5.41
N TYR A 57 8.72 0.00 -4.26
CA TYR A 57 9.50 1.21 -4.12
C TYR A 57 10.77 1.17 -4.98
N THR A 58 11.54 0.08 -4.93
CA THR A 58 12.77 -0.08 -5.72
C THR A 58 12.50 -0.05 -7.23
N CYS A 59 11.36 -0.58 -7.66
CA CYS A 59 10.94 -0.59 -9.06
C CYS A 59 10.36 0.75 -9.55
N THR A 60 9.88 1.61 -8.66
CA THR A 60 9.25 2.89 -9.01
C THR A 60 10.29 3.91 -9.48
N LYS A 61 10.08 4.48 -10.68
CA LYS A 61 10.99 5.45 -11.32
C LYS A 61 10.41 6.84 -11.48
N ALA A 62 9.10 7.01 -11.42
CA ALA A 62 8.48 8.33 -11.35
C ALA A 62 9.12 9.16 -10.24
N LYS A 63 9.27 10.46 -10.51
CA LYS A 63 9.64 11.42 -9.48
C LYS A 63 8.41 11.70 -8.62
N GLY A 64 8.60 11.86 -7.33
CA GLY A 64 7.52 12.10 -6.41
C GLY A 64 7.75 11.39 -5.08
N SER A 65 6.72 11.47 -4.25
CA SER A 65 6.55 10.64 -3.08
C SER A 65 5.06 10.48 -2.83
N SER A 66 4.70 9.46 -2.05
CA SER A 66 3.35 9.20 -1.61
C SER A 66 3.35 8.52 -0.25
N THR A 67 2.20 8.47 0.39
CA THR A 67 1.93 7.45 1.41
C THR A 67 1.89 6.06 0.76
N ALA A 68 1.87 5.01 1.60
CA ALA A 68 1.54 3.66 1.17
C ALA A 68 0.87 2.88 2.31
N CYS A 69 -0.35 2.40 2.06
CA CYS A 69 -1.09 1.50 2.94
C CYS A 69 -1.44 0.24 2.15
N ILE A 70 -0.86 -0.91 2.49
CA ILE A 70 -1.11 -2.19 1.81
C ILE A 70 -1.60 -3.20 2.84
N ILE A 71 -2.72 -3.87 2.53
CA ILE A 71 -3.37 -4.87 3.35
C ILE A 71 -3.53 -6.14 2.51
N ALA A 72 -3.15 -7.29 3.08
CA ALA A 72 -3.36 -8.61 2.49
C ALA A 72 -4.12 -9.50 3.48
N LEU A 73 -5.11 -10.24 2.98
CA LEU A 73 -5.77 -11.29 3.73
C LEU A 73 -5.03 -12.62 3.49
N THR A 74 -4.44 -13.16 4.55
CA THR A 74 -3.68 -14.42 4.55
C THR A 74 -4.44 -15.50 5.32
N ASP A 75 -3.95 -16.73 5.27
CA ASP A 75 -4.48 -17.82 6.10
C ASP A 75 -4.28 -17.58 7.61
N GLN A 76 -3.40 -16.64 7.99
CA GLN A 76 -3.11 -16.25 9.38
C GLN A 76 -3.88 -15.00 9.83
N GLY A 77 -4.58 -14.32 8.92
CA GLY A 77 -5.37 -13.13 9.21
C GLY A 77 -5.03 -11.95 8.29
N LEU A 78 -5.27 -10.73 8.77
CA LEU A 78 -4.94 -9.51 8.04
C LEU A 78 -3.49 -9.11 8.32
N HIS A 79 -2.68 -9.05 7.27
CA HIS A 79 -1.34 -8.48 7.32
C HIS A 79 -1.38 -7.11 6.66
N ALA A 80 -0.75 -6.12 7.27
CA ALA A 80 -0.75 -4.77 6.72
C ALA A 80 0.57 -4.04 6.97
N ILE A 81 0.90 -3.13 6.05
CA ILE A 81 1.91 -2.10 6.23
C ILE A 81 1.29 -0.74 5.97
N ASN A 82 1.64 0.24 6.80
CA ASN A 82 1.25 1.64 6.63
C ASN A 82 2.51 2.50 6.75
N LEU A 83 2.72 3.36 5.75
CA LEU A 83 3.78 4.35 5.68
C LEU A 83 3.15 5.70 5.31
N GLY A 84 3.25 6.66 6.21
CA GLY A 84 2.59 7.96 6.10
C GLY A 84 1.23 7.99 6.80
N ASP A 85 0.43 9.00 6.50
CA ASP A 85 -0.80 9.34 7.21
C ASP A 85 -2.08 8.73 6.61
N SER A 86 -1.92 7.82 5.63
CA SER A 86 -2.99 6.89 5.25
C SER A 86 -3.32 5.92 6.39
N GLY A 87 -4.31 5.05 6.20
CA GLY A 87 -4.65 4.07 7.21
C GLY A 87 -5.83 3.17 6.87
N PHE A 88 -6.17 2.30 7.82
CA PHE A 88 -7.28 1.37 7.68
C PHE A 88 -7.97 1.09 9.02
N MET A 89 -9.15 0.49 8.93
CA MET A 89 -9.95 0.05 10.07
C MET A 89 -10.53 -1.32 9.80
N VAL A 90 -10.60 -2.16 10.83
CA VAL A 90 -11.34 -3.43 10.80
C VAL A 90 -12.64 -3.24 11.58
N VAL A 91 -13.76 -3.49 10.91
CA VAL A 91 -15.10 -3.49 11.51
C VAL A 91 -15.63 -4.92 11.52
N ARG A 92 -16.09 -5.40 12.68
CA ARG A 92 -16.68 -6.73 12.88
C ARG A 92 -17.89 -6.59 13.79
N ASP A 93 -19.01 -7.19 13.39
CA ASP A 93 -20.28 -7.15 14.12
C ASP A 93 -20.75 -5.72 14.45
N GLY A 94 -20.55 -4.78 13.51
CA GLY A 94 -20.90 -3.37 13.67
C GLY A 94 -19.93 -2.57 14.55
N CYS A 95 -18.89 -3.19 15.11
CA CYS A 95 -17.92 -2.57 16.00
C CYS A 95 -16.55 -2.40 15.32
N THR A 96 -15.90 -1.26 15.54
CA THR A 96 -14.49 -1.07 15.21
C THR A 96 -13.63 -1.91 16.14
N VAL A 97 -12.94 -2.94 15.61
CA VAL A 97 -12.06 -3.82 16.39
C VAL A 97 -10.59 -3.47 16.25
N PHE A 98 -10.22 -2.74 15.20
CA PHE A 98 -8.86 -2.24 14.98
C PHE A 98 -8.88 -0.97 14.14
N ARG A 99 -7.96 -0.05 14.43
CA ARG A 99 -7.63 1.09 13.59
C ARG A 99 -6.11 1.16 13.49
N SER A 100 -5.57 1.38 12.29
CA SER A 100 -4.14 1.57 12.12
C SER A 100 -3.67 2.76 12.99
N PRO A 101 -2.47 2.68 13.59
CA PRO A 101 -1.89 3.81 14.29
C PRO A 101 -1.82 5.03 13.38
N VAL A 102 -2.08 6.22 13.93
CA VAL A 102 -1.79 7.47 13.22
C VAL A 102 -0.28 7.62 13.16
N GLN A 103 0.24 7.80 11.95
CA GLN A 103 1.64 8.15 11.71
C GLN A 103 1.65 9.60 11.21
N GLN A 104 2.41 10.46 11.88
CA GLN A 104 2.66 11.85 11.49
C GLN A 104 4.13 12.01 11.08
#